data_AF-A0A9E3YR62-F1
#
_entry.id   AF-A0A9E3YR62-F1
#
_cell.length_a   1.000
_cell.length_b   1.000
_cell.length_c   1.000
_cell.angle_alpha   90.00
_cell.angle_beta   90.00
_cell.angle_gamma   90.00
#
_symmetry.space_group_name_H-M   'P 1'
#
loop_
_entity.id
_entity.type
_entity.pdbx_description
1 polymer ?
#
loop_
_entity_poly.entity_id
_entity_poly.type
_entity_poly.pdbx_seq_one_letter_code
_entity_poly.pdbx_strand_id
1 'polypeptide(L)'
;MNLILIKPETVATVRTGLPLALQTTWAHIDTLHERIRNALAEDDFSTLGELASEHKQRVIELAEALDASHADAQSQVVVLRQLRTRNDELQQLAERSLAAAMHASSHARQRHASINAYQSQQQRP
;
A
#
# COMPACT_ATOMS: atom_id res chain seq x y z
N MET A 1 1.96 16.29 -15.92
CA MET A 1 2.64 14.99 -16.09
C MET A 1 1.64 14.05 -16.76
N ASN A 2 1.78 13.79 -18.06
CA ASN A 2 0.80 12.99 -18.81
C ASN A 2 0.97 11.50 -18.46
N LEU A 3 0.13 11.02 -17.54
CA LEU A 3 -0.09 9.58 -17.36
C LEU A 3 -0.80 9.08 -18.61
N ILE A 4 -0.05 8.52 -19.57
CA ILE A 4 -0.65 7.69 -20.61
C ILE A 4 -1.29 6.53 -19.86
N LEU A 5 -2.62 6.55 -19.74
CA LEU A 5 -3.39 5.40 -19.27
C LEU A 5 -3.08 4.24 -20.21
N ILE A 6 -2.30 3.28 -19.73
CA ILE A 6 -2.08 2.03 -20.45
C ILE A 6 -3.42 1.28 -20.40
N LYS A 7 -3.95 0.90 -21.56
CA LYS A 7 -5.22 0.18 -21.64
C LYS A 7 -5.13 -1.12 -20.83
N PRO A 8 -6.17 -1.51 -20.08
CA PRO A 8 -6.18 -2.76 -19.32
C PRO A 8 -5.87 -4.01 -20.17
N GLU A 9 -6.25 -4.00 -21.45
CA GLU A 9 -5.92 -5.07 -22.40
C GLU A 9 -4.41 -5.19 -22.62
N THR A 10 -3.71 -4.08 -22.80
CA THR A 10 -2.24 -4.06 -22.97
C THR A 10 -1.54 -4.58 -21.73
N VAL A 11 -2.07 -4.23 -20.54
CA VAL A 11 -1.60 -4.77 -19.26
C VAL A 11 -1.75 -6.28 -19.21
N ALA A 12 -2.93 -6.80 -19.56
CA ALA A 12 -3.21 -8.23 -19.55
C ALA A 12 -2.30 -8.99 -20.53
N THR A 13 -2.18 -8.48 -21.77
CA THR A 13 -1.31 -9.08 -22.80
C THR A 13 0.15 -9.15 -22.35
N VAL A 14 0.70 -8.05 -21.83
CA VAL A 14 2.07 -8.02 -21.31
C VAL A 14 2.22 -9.02 -20.17
N ARG A 15 1.31 -9.03 -19.19
CA ARG A 15 1.37 -9.97 -18.05
C ARG A 15 1.36 -11.43 -18.49
N THR A 16 0.49 -11.80 -19.44
CA THR A 16 0.43 -13.19 -19.96
C THR A 16 1.65 -13.56 -20.81
N GLY A 17 2.34 -12.57 -21.37
CA GLY A 17 3.56 -12.75 -22.16
C GLY A 17 4.84 -12.84 -21.34
N LEU A 18 4.80 -12.51 -20.04
CA LEU A 18 5.96 -12.64 -19.16
C LEU A 18 6.31 -14.12 -18.91
N PRO A 19 7.58 -14.45 -18.65
CA PRO A 19 7.95 -15.76 -18.10
C PRO A 19 7.12 -16.14 -16.88
N LEU A 20 6.79 -17.43 -16.73
CA LEU A 20 5.93 -17.93 -15.66
C LEU A 20 6.41 -17.52 -14.25
N ALA A 21 7.72 -17.50 -14.01
CA ALA A 21 8.29 -17.06 -12.74
C ALA A 21 7.90 -15.59 -12.42
N LEU A 22 7.97 -14.70 -13.41
CA LEU A 22 7.57 -13.29 -13.27
C LEU A 22 6.07 -13.14 -13.06
N GLN A 23 5.26 -13.96 -13.74
CA GLN A 23 3.81 -13.99 -13.51
C GLN A 23 3.49 -14.39 -12.06
N THR A 24 4.17 -15.40 -11.53
CA THR A 24 4.02 -15.86 -10.14
C THR A 24 4.44 -14.78 -9.14
N THR A 25 5.62 -14.17 -9.32
CA THR A 25 6.07 -13.07 -8.45
C THR A 25 5.08 -11.91 -8.46
N TRP A 26 4.54 -11.56 -9.63
CA TRP A 26 3.52 -10.53 -9.74
C TRP A 26 2.22 -10.90 -9.02
N ALA A 27 1.72 -12.14 -9.18
CA ALA A 27 0.52 -12.60 -8.48
C ALA A 27 0.69 -12.56 -6.95
N HIS A 28 1.90 -12.83 -6.47
CA HIS A 28 2.26 -12.69 -5.05
C HIS A 28 2.18 -11.22 -4.60
N ILE A 29 2.73 -10.30 -5.40
CA ILE A 29 2.63 -8.86 -5.14
C ILE A 29 1.16 -8.41 -5.10
N ASP A 30 0.34 -8.84 -6.06
CA ASP A 30 -1.11 -8.52 -6.09
C ASP A 30 -1.81 -8.97 -4.79
N THR A 31 -1.45 -10.15 -4.28
CA THR A 31 -1.98 -10.68 -3.02
C THR A 31 -1.51 -9.84 -1.81
N LEU A 32 -0.24 -9.43 -1.79
CA LEU A 32 0.29 -8.57 -0.73
C LEU A 32 -0.33 -7.18 -0.76
N HIS A 33 -0.54 -6.60 -1.94
CA HIS A 33 -1.27 -5.34 -2.11
C HIS A 33 -2.64 -5.39 -1.43
N GLU A 34 -3.40 -6.46 -1.68
CA GLU A 34 -4.73 -6.63 -1.09
C GLU A 34 -4.66 -6.80 0.43
N ARG A 35 -3.71 -7.60 0.94
CA ARG A 35 -3.51 -7.77 2.38
C ARG A 35 -3.14 -6.47 3.09
N ILE A 36 -2.22 -5.68 2.51
CA ILE A 36 -1.83 -4.36 3.05
C ILE A 36 -3.02 -3.42 3.02
N ARG A 37 -3.78 -3.39 1.91
CA ARG A 37 -4.97 -2.57 1.78
C ARG A 37 -6.00 -2.88 2.86
N ASN A 38 -6.27 -4.17 3.11
CA ASN A 38 -7.22 -4.60 4.13
C ASN A 38 -6.73 -4.26 5.53
N ALA A 39 -5.45 -4.51 5.83
CA ALA A 39 -4.86 -4.12 7.11
C ALA A 39 -4.94 -2.59 7.37
N LEU A 40 -4.72 -1.77 6.34
CA LEU A 40 -4.90 -0.31 6.43
C LEU A 40 -6.36 0.12 6.59
N ALA A 41 -7.30 -0.58 5.97
CA ALA A 41 -8.73 -0.27 6.04
C ALA A 41 -9.37 -0.69 7.37
N GLU A 42 -8.86 -1.76 7.97
CA GLU A 42 -9.32 -2.33 9.25
C GLU A 42 -8.54 -1.78 10.45
N ASP A 43 -7.59 -0.85 10.22
CA ASP A 43 -6.67 -0.33 11.23
C ASP A 43 -5.86 -1.43 11.96
N ASP A 44 -5.63 -2.57 11.31
CA ASP A 44 -4.74 -3.64 11.80
C ASP A 44 -3.27 -3.29 11.52
N PHE A 45 -2.73 -2.37 12.31
CA PHE A 45 -1.33 -1.96 12.19
C PHE A 45 -0.33 -3.04 12.67
N SER A 46 -0.79 -4.11 13.32
CA SER A 46 0.08 -5.12 13.91
C SER A 46 0.78 -5.97 12.84
N THR A 47 0.11 -6.20 11.70
CA THR A 47 0.61 -7.04 10.60
C THR A 47 1.28 -6.23 9.49
N LEU A 48 1.09 -4.90 9.44
CA LEU A 48 1.59 -4.05 8.36
C LEU A 48 3.10 -4.04 8.22
N GLY A 49 3.86 -4.12 9.32
CA GLY A 49 5.31 -4.13 9.27
C GLY A 49 5.87 -5.33 8.50
N GLU A 50 5.34 -6.52 8.78
CA GLU A 50 5.72 -7.76 8.10
C GLU A 50 5.26 -7.75 6.65
N LEU A 51 4.00 -7.36 6.39
CA LEU A 51 3.45 -7.27 5.04
C LEU A 51 4.21 -6.29 4.15
N ALA A 52 4.58 -5.11 4.67
CA ALA A 52 5.34 -4.11 3.93
C ALA A 52 6.77 -4.57 3.63
N SER A 53 7.40 -5.29 4.57
CA SER A 53 8.72 -5.88 4.37
C SER A 53 8.69 -6.97 3.30
N GLU A 54 7.72 -7.88 3.36
CA GLU A 54 7.51 -8.93 2.36
C GLU A 54 7.22 -8.32 0.98
N HIS A 55 6.34 -7.32 0.92
CA HIS A 55 6.03 -6.61 -0.32
C HIS A 55 7.27 -5.95 -0.93
N LYS A 56 8.08 -5.25 -0.12
CA LYS A 56 9.34 -4.66 -0.57
C LYS A 56 10.28 -5.70 -1.17
N GLN A 57 10.43 -6.85 -0.51
CA GLN A 57 11.28 -7.92 -1.00
C GLN A 57 10.78 -8.47 -2.35
N ARG A 58 9.48 -8.72 -2.49
CA ARG A 58 8.89 -9.20 -3.75
C ARG A 58 9.01 -8.20 -4.89
N VAL A 59 8.90 -6.90 -4.60
CA VAL A 59 9.11 -5.83 -5.59
C VAL A 59 10.54 -5.83 -6.10
N ILE A 60 11.53 -6.04 -5.23
CA ILE A 60 12.94 -6.14 -5.61
C ILE A 60 13.16 -7.37 -6.48
N GLU A 61 12.67 -8.53 -6.06
CA GLU A 61 12.77 -9.79 -6.82
C GLU A 61 12.12 -9.68 -8.21
N LEU A 62 10.98 -8.99 -8.31
CA LEU A 62 10.35 -8.73 -9.60
C LEU A 62 11.24 -7.88 -10.50
N ALA A 63 11.83 -6.81 -9.98
CA ALA A 63 12.69 -5.92 -10.75
C ALA A 63 13.95 -6.66 -11.25
N GLU A 64 14.59 -7.45 -10.39
CA GLU A 64 15.75 -8.27 -10.75
C GLU A 64 15.40 -9.33 -11.80
N ALA A 65 14.29 -10.04 -11.61
CA ALA A 65 13.84 -11.04 -12.56
C ALA A 65 13.41 -10.42 -13.90
N LEU A 66 12.88 -9.19 -13.89
CA LEU A 66 12.48 -8.47 -15.10
C LEU A 66 13.70 -8.08 -15.92
N ASP A 67 14.75 -7.59 -15.26
CA ASP A 67 16.05 -7.29 -15.89
C ASP A 67 16.68 -8.56 -16.49
N ALA A 68 16.69 -9.66 -15.73
CA ALA A 68 17.23 -10.94 -16.18
C ALA A 68 16.39 -11.62 -17.29
N SER A 69 15.10 -11.30 -17.40
CA SER A 69 14.19 -11.95 -18.35
C SER A 69 14.41 -11.58 -19.81
N HIS A 70 15.22 -10.56 -20.09
CA HIS A 70 15.38 -9.98 -21.44
C HIS A 70 14.04 -9.59 -22.09
N ALA A 71 12.99 -9.33 -21.29
CA ALA A 71 11.73 -8.80 -21.79
C ALA A 71 11.99 -7.49 -22.55
N ASP A 72 11.22 -7.24 -23.60
CA ASP A 72 11.38 -6.02 -24.38
C ASP A 72 11.10 -4.78 -23.53
N ALA A 73 11.74 -3.66 -23.88
CA ALA A 73 11.67 -2.42 -23.11
C ALA A 73 10.24 -1.91 -22.91
N GLN A 74 9.32 -2.15 -23.86
CA GLN A 74 7.93 -1.72 -23.73
C GLN A 74 7.20 -2.55 -22.68
N SER A 75 7.37 -3.87 -22.69
CA SER A 75 6.82 -4.77 -21.66
C SER A 75 7.36 -4.41 -20.26
N GLN A 76 8.66 -4.15 -20.14
CA GLN A 76 9.25 -3.73 -18.86
C GLN A 76 8.64 -2.42 -18.35
N VAL A 77 8.50 -1.41 -19.20
CA VAL A 77 7.88 -0.11 -18.84
C VAL A 77 6.43 -0.28 -18.41
N VAL A 78 5.67 -1.16 -19.08
CA VAL A 78 4.26 -1.42 -18.73
C VAL A 78 4.16 -2.04 -17.33
N VAL A 79 5.01 -3.02 -17.01
CA VAL A 79 5.08 -3.69 -15.70
C VAL A 79 5.45 -2.69 -14.61
N LEU A 80 6.54 -1.93 -14.80
CA LEU A 80 7.00 -0.95 -13.80
C LEU A 80 6.01 0.19 -13.57
N ARG A 81 5.30 0.65 -14.61
CA ARG A 81 4.26 1.67 -14.47
C ARG A 81 3.08 1.17 -13.66
N GLN A 82 2.61 -0.05 -13.90
CA GLN A 82 1.54 -0.62 -13.10
C GLN A 82 1.94 -0.76 -11.63
N LEU A 83 3.16 -1.24 -11.38
CA LEU A 83 3.66 -1.42 -10.02
C LEU A 83 3.72 -0.07 -9.29
N ARG A 84 4.21 0.97 -9.97
CA ARG A 84 4.21 2.33 -9.45
C ARG A 84 2.79 2.80 -9.10
N THR A 85 1.83 2.66 -10.02
CA THR A 85 0.45 3.11 -9.78
C THR A 85 -0.15 2.44 -8.54
N ARG A 86 0.06 1.14 -8.36
CA ARG A 86 -0.46 0.41 -7.18
C ARG A 86 0.24 0.80 -5.88
N ASN A 87 1.53 1.09 -5.94
CA ASN A 87 2.27 1.61 -4.79
C ASN A 87 1.78 3.01 -4.41
N ASP A 88 1.50 3.87 -5.39
CA ASP A 88 0.93 5.20 -5.16
C ASP A 88 -0.46 5.10 -4.49
N GLU A 89 -1.28 4.11 -4.88
CA GLU A 89 -2.58 3.84 -4.24
C GLU A 89 -2.44 3.41 -2.77
N LEU A 90 -1.51 2.49 -2.46
CA LEU A 90 -1.23 2.11 -1.07
C LEU A 90 -0.72 3.27 -0.23
N GLN A 91 0.17 4.10 -0.80
CA GLN A 91 0.69 5.26 -0.11
C GLN A 91 -0.44 6.24 0.25
N GLN A 92 -1.33 6.55 -0.69
CA GLN A 92 -2.49 7.41 -0.41
C GLN A 92 -3.40 6.82 0.66
N LEU A 93 -3.59 5.50 0.66
CA LEU A 93 -4.40 4.84 1.69
C LEU A 93 -3.72 4.91 3.06
N ALA A 94 -2.41 4.69 3.14
CA ALA A 94 -1.63 4.80 4.36
C ALA A 94 -1.64 6.21 4.94
N GLU A 95 -1.51 7.24 4.08
CA GLU A 95 -1.61 8.64 4.48
C GLU A 95 -2.99 8.98 5.06
N ARG A 96 -4.07 8.45 4.46
CA ARG A 96 -5.43 8.62 4.98
C ARG A 96 -5.64 7.92 6.32
N SER A 97 -5.16 6.68 6.45
CA SER A 97 -5.23 5.92 7.71
C SER A 97 -4.45 6.64 8.83
N LEU A 98 -3.24 7.15 8.53
CA LEU A 98 -2.46 7.95 9.48
C LEU A 98 -3.21 9.22 9.91
N ALA A 99 -3.79 9.96 8.97
CA ALA A 99 -4.57 11.15 9.30
C ALA A 99 -5.77 10.81 10.21
N ALA A 100 -6.50 9.73 9.92
CA ALA A 100 -7.60 9.26 10.75
C ALA A 100 -7.15 8.90 12.18
N ALA A 101 -6.03 8.17 12.31
CA ALA A 101 -5.45 7.82 13.60
C ALA A 101 -5.02 9.06 14.41
N MET A 102 -4.43 10.07 13.75
CA MET A 102 -4.06 11.34 14.38
C MET A 102 -5.29 12.11 14.90
N HIS A 103 -6.37 12.17 14.09
CA HIS A 103 -7.63 12.80 14.50
C HIS A 103 -8.26 12.09 15.70
N ALA A 104 -8.31 10.76 15.69
CA ALA A 104 -8.84 9.96 16.80
C ALA A 104 -8.04 10.18 18.09
N SER A 105 -6.71 10.21 18.02
CA SER A 105 -5.82 10.50 19.15
C SER A 105 -6.03 11.91 19.72
N SER A 106 -6.21 12.92 18.86
CA SER A 106 -6.53 14.28 19.28
C SER A 106 -7.86 14.34 20.04
N HIS A 107 -8.92 13.71 19.51
CA HIS A 107 -10.22 13.65 20.17
C HIS A 107 -10.19 12.89 21.50
N ALA A 108 -9.40 11.83 21.62
CA ALA A 108 -9.23 11.10 22.87
C ALA A 108 -8.59 11.99 23.96
N ARG A 109 -7.53 12.74 23.60
CA ARG A 109 -6.88 13.69 24.52
C ARG A 109 -7.83 14.79 24.98
N GLN A 110 -8.63 15.34 24.08
CA GLN A 110 -9.64 16.34 24.44
C GLN A 110 -10.69 15.78 25.41
N ARG A 111 -11.19 14.56 25.17
CA ARG A 111 -12.13 13.88 26.08
C ARG A 111 -11.53 13.67 27.48
N HIS A 112 -10.28 13.22 27.55
CA HIS A 112 -9.58 13.06 28.83
C HIS A 112 -9.41 14.39 29.56
N ALA A 113 -9.01 15.45 28.84
CA ALA A 113 -8.89 16.79 29.43
C ALA A 113 -10.23 17.32 29.96
N SER A 114 -11.33 17.12 29.22
CA SER A 114 -12.66 17.55 29.66
C SER A 114 -13.15 16.77 30.88
N ILE A 115 -12.89 15.46 30.96
CA ILE A 115 -13.26 14.63 32.12
C ILE A 115 -12.49 15.10 33.36
N ASN A 116 -11.18 15.32 33.23
CA ASN A 116 -10.35 15.80 34.33
C ASN A 116 -10.77 17.21 34.80
N ALA A 117 -11.13 18.11 33.87
CA ALA A 117 -11.64 19.44 34.19
C ALA A 117 -12.99 19.38 34.93
N TYR A 118 -13.90 18.50 34.51
CA TYR A 118 -15.18 18.29 35.20
C TYR A 118 -14.99 17.72 36.62
N GLN A 119 -14.13 16.72 36.78
CA GLN A 119 -13.85 16.12 38.09
C GLN A 119 -13.20 17.11 39.06
N SER A 120 -12.27 17.94 38.57
CA SER A 120 -11.62 18.98 39.38
C SER A 120 -12.56 20.14 39.76
N GLN A 121 -13.63 20.38 38.99
CA GLN A 121 -14.69 21.32 39.38
C GLN A 121 -15.66 20.75 40.42
N GLN A 122 -15.93 19.43 40.40
CA GLN A 122 -16.77 18.76 41.41
C GLN A 122 -16.10 18.59 42.78
N GLN A 123 -14.77 18.66 42.84
CA GLN A 123 -13.99 18.54 44.08
C GLN A 123 -13.67 19.89 44.74
N ARG A 124 -14.14 21.02 44.19
CA ARG A 124 -14.00 22.33 44.85
C ARG A 124 -15.11 22.49 45.91
N PRO A 125 -14.76 22.75 47.18
CA PRO A 125 -15.71 22.92 48.28
C PRO A 125 -16.56 24.19 48.15
#